data_AF-A0A2R3P7P7-F1
#
_entry.id   AF-A0A2R3P7P7-F1
#
_cell.length_a   1.000
_cell.length_b   1.000
_cell.length_c   1.000
_cell.angle_alpha   90.00
_cell.angle_beta   90.00
_cell.angle_gamma   90.00
#
_symmetry.space_group_name_H-M   'P 1'
#
loop_
_entity.id
_entity.type
_entity.pdbx_description
1 polymer ?
#
loop_
_entity_poly.entity_id
_entity_poly.type
_entity_poly.pdbx_seq_one_letter_code
_entity_poly.pdbx_strand_id
1 'polypeptide(L)'
;MGKNEEQLTDLVHDYAYSSIEKFYNETEIMPFRIQVDNEATRISFWDSKNESKTRKNYMYTSNIMKGGFQAIDKFNLAHQNEKNIIKVLHLDGIVALSKWKSVLNEYLLKNNLINYVDEIGITSYLEWWQGSEHLFDIITMIKKEYGLNSSVSETSNMFTMNETNLSGDLENSQHEKNEYSEVPVSATQITMINSMMEAASKASPNYQTGIYWWEPAWLLTNGKISWTTKEGIVYCESNNQQNQKLFMTGNT
;
A
#
# COMPACT_ATOMS: atom_id res chain seq x y z
N MET A 1 22.09 -20.63 -1.43
CA MET A 1 20.91 -21.39 -0.94
C MET A 1 19.82 -20.39 -0.63
N GLY A 2 18.56 -20.72 -0.92
CA GLY A 2 17.42 -19.87 -0.53
C GLY A 2 17.33 -19.78 1.00
N LYS A 3 16.88 -18.63 1.50
CA LYS A 3 16.68 -18.40 2.94
C LYS A 3 15.36 -19.03 3.38
N ASN A 4 15.32 -19.59 4.58
CA ASN A 4 14.07 -20.09 5.15
C ASN A 4 13.23 -18.93 5.72
N GLU A 5 12.00 -19.22 6.19
CA GLU A 5 11.06 -18.23 6.72
C GLU A 5 11.66 -17.42 7.88
N GLU A 6 12.23 -18.07 8.89
CA GLU A 6 12.84 -17.41 10.05
C GLU A 6 13.98 -16.46 9.64
N GLN A 7 14.87 -16.94 8.77
CA GLN A 7 15.97 -16.14 8.23
C GLN A 7 15.48 -14.94 7.41
N LEU A 8 14.34 -15.07 6.73
CA LEU A 8 13.74 -13.95 5.99
C LEU A 8 13.06 -12.95 6.92
N THR A 9 12.38 -13.43 7.96
CA THR A 9 11.80 -12.58 9.01
C THR A 9 12.88 -11.75 9.69
N ASP A 10 14.00 -12.37 10.08
CA ASP A 10 15.13 -11.66 10.71
C ASP A 10 15.74 -10.62 9.76
N LEU A 11 15.84 -10.92 8.47
CA LEU A 11 16.36 -9.96 7.50
C LEU A 11 15.42 -8.81 7.23
N VAL A 12 14.12 -9.07 7.15
CA VAL A 12 13.13 -7.99 7.01
C VAL A 12 13.15 -7.11 8.24
N HIS A 13 13.27 -7.70 9.44
CA HIS A 13 13.48 -6.94 10.67
C HIS A 13 14.74 -6.05 10.58
N ASP A 14 15.90 -6.64 10.28
CA ASP A 14 17.18 -5.92 10.28
C ASP A 14 17.24 -4.85 9.20
N TYR A 15 16.71 -5.15 8.01
CA TYR A 15 16.58 -4.20 6.92
C TYR A 15 15.66 -3.03 7.28
N ALA A 16 14.47 -3.32 7.83
CA ALA A 16 13.53 -2.28 8.23
C ALA A 16 14.14 -1.40 9.33
N TYR A 17 14.72 -1.99 10.37
CA TYR A 17 15.32 -1.25 11.47
C TYR A 17 16.46 -0.34 10.99
N SER A 18 17.41 -0.90 10.24
CA SER A 18 18.55 -0.14 9.71
C SER A 18 18.13 0.97 8.74
N SER A 19 17.08 0.75 7.95
CA SER A 19 16.53 1.77 7.04
C SER A 19 15.91 2.94 7.81
N ILE A 20 15.10 2.65 8.84
CA ILE A 20 14.47 3.66 9.68
C ILE A 20 15.55 4.45 10.45
N GLU A 21 16.52 3.74 11.04
CA GLU A 21 17.62 4.36 11.78
C GLU A 21 18.46 5.26 10.87
N LYS A 22 18.81 4.79 9.68
CA LYS A 22 19.55 5.59 8.70
C LYS A 22 18.77 6.84 8.31
N PHE A 23 17.49 6.70 7.95
CA PHE A 23 16.65 7.84 7.57
C PHE A 23 16.58 8.88 8.70
N TYR A 24 16.33 8.45 9.93
CA TYR A 24 16.27 9.34 11.08
C TYR A 24 17.61 10.01 11.35
N ASN A 25 18.72 9.28 11.35
CA ASN A 25 20.05 9.83 11.59
C ASN A 25 20.49 10.84 10.52
N GLU A 26 20.06 10.67 9.27
CA GLU A 26 20.42 11.56 8.15
C GLU A 26 19.51 12.80 8.06
N THR A 27 18.29 12.73 8.57
CA THR A 27 17.28 13.79 8.37
C THR A 27 16.79 14.44 9.66
N GLU A 28 16.96 13.78 10.80
CA GLU A 28 16.32 14.08 12.09
C GLU A 28 14.78 14.10 12.02
N ILE A 29 14.19 13.47 10.99
CA ILE A 29 12.74 13.41 10.78
C ILE A 29 12.22 12.04 11.22
N MET A 30 11.22 12.06 12.10
CA MET A 30 10.45 10.87 12.49
C MET A 30 9.28 10.65 11.53
N PRO A 31 9.20 9.52 10.82
CA PRO A 31 8.02 9.17 10.04
C PRO A 31 6.79 9.07 10.95
N PHE A 32 5.67 9.70 10.56
CA PHE A 32 4.42 9.56 11.33
C PHE A 32 3.85 8.13 11.23
N ARG A 33 4.04 7.50 10.07
CA ARG A 33 3.58 6.16 9.73
C ARG A 33 4.65 5.44 8.94
N ILE A 34 4.70 4.12 9.10
CA ILE A 34 5.43 3.22 8.20
C ILE A 34 4.50 2.11 7.78
N GLN A 35 4.43 1.92 6.47
CA GLN A 35 3.75 0.81 5.83
C GLN A 35 4.72 -0.35 5.69
N VAL A 36 4.37 -1.51 6.25
CA VAL A 36 5.13 -2.74 6.02
C VAL A 36 4.46 -3.46 4.85
N ASP A 37 5.15 -3.42 3.71
CA ASP A 37 4.72 -3.90 2.39
C ASP A 37 3.81 -2.94 1.61
N ASN A 38 3.53 -3.22 0.34
CA ASN A 38 2.59 -2.47 -0.50
C ASN A 38 1.56 -3.41 -1.12
N GLU A 39 0.27 -3.12 -0.96
CA GLU A 39 -0.81 -3.83 -1.64
C GLU A 39 -0.73 -5.37 -1.47
N ALA A 40 -0.55 -5.81 -0.23
CA ALA A 40 -0.26 -7.20 0.08
C ALA A 40 -1.50 -8.12 0.04
N THR A 41 -2.59 -7.71 -0.60
CA THR A 41 -3.79 -8.53 -0.77
C THR A 41 -3.46 -9.85 -1.42
N ARG A 42 -2.53 -9.85 -2.38
CA ARG A 42 -2.08 -11.03 -3.09
C ARG A 42 -0.76 -11.56 -2.58
N ILE A 43 -0.51 -11.49 -1.26
CA ILE A 43 0.72 -11.92 -0.57
C ILE A 43 1.99 -11.20 -1.06
N SER A 44 3.03 -11.30 -0.25
CA SER A 44 4.37 -10.77 -0.57
C SER A 44 5.45 -11.76 -0.17
N PHE A 45 6.70 -11.47 -0.55
CA PHE A 45 7.85 -12.36 -0.36
C PHE A 45 7.70 -13.70 -1.09
N TRP A 46 7.43 -13.64 -2.40
CA TRP A 46 7.01 -14.81 -3.17
C TRP A 46 8.17 -15.81 -3.33
N ASP A 47 7.91 -17.09 -3.06
CA ASP A 47 8.85 -18.15 -3.44
C ASP A 47 8.66 -18.46 -4.92
N SER A 48 9.59 -17.99 -5.75
CA SER A 48 9.69 -18.28 -7.19
C SER A 48 9.60 -19.76 -7.57
N LYS A 49 9.77 -20.68 -6.61
CA LYS A 49 9.71 -22.14 -6.82
C LYS A 49 8.41 -22.79 -6.33
N ASN A 50 7.55 -22.08 -5.61
CA ASN A 50 6.33 -22.63 -4.98
C ASN A 50 5.13 -21.69 -5.10
N GLU A 51 4.83 -21.23 -6.31
CA GLU A 51 3.71 -20.32 -6.58
C GLU A 51 2.31 -20.91 -6.28
N SER A 52 2.19 -22.22 -6.02
CA SER A 52 0.91 -22.86 -5.71
C SER A 52 0.79 -23.30 -4.24
N LYS A 53 0.15 -22.45 -3.41
CA LYS A 53 -0.75 -22.79 -2.27
C LYS A 53 -1.11 -21.54 -1.45
N THR A 54 -2.15 -20.83 -1.91
CA THR A 54 -2.67 -19.55 -1.38
C THR A 54 -2.85 -19.45 0.14
N ARG A 55 -3.19 -20.51 0.88
CA ARG A 55 -3.35 -20.44 2.35
C ARG A 55 -2.05 -20.60 3.15
N LYS A 56 -1.05 -21.34 2.65
CA LYS A 56 0.29 -21.35 3.27
C LYS A 56 0.98 -20.01 3.11
N ASN A 57 0.60 -19.27 2.07
CA ASN A 57 1.29 -18.05 1.72
C ASN A 57 0.92 -16.86 2.61
N TYR A 58 -0.34 -16.68 3.04
CA TYR A 58 -0.67 -15.58 3.96
C TYR A 58 0.03 -15.71 5.32
N MET A 59 0.07 -16.92 5.90
CA MET A 59 0.78 -17.15 7.16
C MET A 59 2.27 -16.86 7.02
N TYR A 60 2.89 -17.39 5.97
CA TYR A 60 4.29 -17.14 5.63
C TYR A 60 4.58 -15.64 5.50
N THR A 61 3.82 -14.93 4.66
CA THR A 61 3.95 -13.48 4.47
C THR A 61 3.72 -12.73 5.79
N SER A 62 2.70 -13.11 6.58
CA SER A 62 2.41 -12.48 7.87
C SER A 62 3.56 -12.65 8.89
N ASN A 63 4.23 -13.81 8.88
CA ASN A 63 5.39 -14.09 9.74
C ASN A 63 6.58 -13.21 9.35
N ILE A 64 6.81 -13.02 8.06
CA ILE A 64 7.89 -12.16 7.57
C ILE A 64 7.58 -10.68 7.88
N MET A 65 6.35 -10.22 7.59
CA MET A 65 5.90 -8.86 7.91
C MET A 65 6.01 -8.53 9.40
N LYS A 66 5.77 -9.52 10.27
CA LYS A 66 5.94 -9.36 11.71
C LYS A 66 7.35 -8.87 12.07
N GLY A 67 8.39 -9.32 11.37
CA GLY A 67 9.76 -8.82 11.53
C GLY A 67 9.85 -7.31 11.25
N GLY A 68 9.21 -6.84 10.18
CA GLY A 68 9.13 -5.41 9.84
C GLY A 68 8.40 -4.59 10.91
N PHE A 69 7.27 -5.08 11.42
CA PHE A 69 6.56 -4.40 12.51
C PHE A 69 7.35 -4.39 13.82
N GLN A 70 8.05 -5.48 14.15
CA GLN A 70 8.92 -5.55 15.32
C GLN A 70 10.12 -4.61 15.21
N ALA A 71 10.63 -4.37 14.00
CA ALA A 71 11.68 -3.38 13.77
C ALA A 71 11.19 -1.97 14.11
N ILE A 72 9.94 -1.63 13.74
CA ILE A 72 9.32 -0.36 14.11
C ILE A 72 9.14 -0.27 15.62
N ASP A 73 8.68 -1.34 16.29
CA ASP A 73 8.57 -1.40 17.75
C ASP A 73 9.93 -1.17 18.43
N LYS A 74 10.98 -1.84 17.95
CA LYS A 74 12.35 -1.67 18.45
C LYS A 74 12.82 -0.22 18.27
N PHE A 75 12.51 0.40 17.14
CA PHE A 75 12.87 1.78 16.87
C PHE A 75 12.12 2.76 17.79
N ASN A 76 10.80 2.61 17.94
CA ASN A 76 9.99 3.39 18.88
C ASN A 76 10.51 3.26 20.32
N LEU A 77 10.89 2.04 20.74
CA LEU A 77 11.47 1.80 22.07
C LEU A 77 12.83 2.47 22.28
N ALA A 78 13.63 2.65 21.23
CA ALA A 78 14.89 3.39 21.30
C ALA A 78 14.67 4.92 21.34
N HIS A 79 13.51 5.39 20.87
CA HIS A 79 13.16 6.81 20.75
C HIS A 79 11.91 7.18 21.58
N GLN A 80 11.78 6.66 22.80
CA GLN A 80 10.57 6.81 23.65
C GLN A 80 10.18 8.25 23.99
N ASN A 81 11.10 9.21 23.83
CA ASN A 81 10.80 10.64 24.03
C ASN A 81 10.08 11.26 22.82
N GLU A 82 10.03 10.54 21.70
CA GLU A 82 9.33 10.94 20.48
C GLU A 82 7.94 10.28 20.40
N LYS A 83 7.12 10.76 19.46
CA LYS A 83 5.86 10.09 19.14
C LYS A 83 6.15 8.76 18.44
N ASN A 84 5.42 7.71 18.83
CA ASN A 84 5.51 6.42 18.17
C ASN A 84 5.10 6.51 16.70
N ILE A 85 5.88 5.85 15.85
CA ILE A 85 5.53 5.56 14.46
C ILE A 85 4.31 4.63 14.44
N ILE A 86 3.28 5.00 13.68
CA ILE A 86 2.10 4.14 13.43
C ILE A 86 2.46 3.05 12.41
N LYS A 87 2.14 1.80 12.76
CA LYS A 87 2.43 0.60 11.94
C LYS A 87 1.24 0.26 11.04
N VAL A 88 1.43 0.32 9.72
CA VAL A 88 0.37 0.16 8.72
C VAL A 88 0.53 -1.15 7.93
N LEU A 89 -0.54 -1.94 7.84
CA LEU A 89 -0.69 -3.02 6.85
C LEU A 89 -1.55 -2.52 5.69
N HIS A 90 -1.02 -2.56 4.46
CA HIS A 90 -1.71 -2.01 3.27
C HIS A 90 -2.23 -3.10 2.33
N LEU A 91 -3.49 -2.96 1.93
CA LEU A 91 -4.21 -3.91 1.09
C LEU A 91 -4.98 -3.19 -0.04
N ASP A 92 -5.05 -3.83 -1.21
CA ASP A 92 -5.69 -3.33 -2.43
C ASP A 92 -6.76 -4.28 -3.00
N GLY A 93 -7.37 -3.90 -4.13
CA GLY A 93 -7.96 -4.82 -5.10
C GLY A 93 -9.17 -5.66 -4.67
N ILE A 94 -9.75 -5.44 -3.48
CA ILE A 94 -10.85 -6.25 -2.96
C ILE A 94 -12.19 -5.53 -3.09
N VAL A 95 -13.01 -5.98 -4.05
CA VAL A 95 -14.33 -5.40 -4.37
C VAL A 95 -15.50 -5.85 -3.49
N ALA A 96 -15.33 -6.89 -2.65
CA ALA A 96 -16.42 -7.39 -1.81
C ALA A 96 -16.02 -7.38 -0.34
N LEU A 97 -16.89 -6.86 0.52
CA LEU A 97 -16.65 -6.75 1.97
C LEU A 97 -16.31 -8.12 2.61
N SER A 98 -16.93 -9.19 2.13
CA SER A 98 -16.65 -10.56 2.59
C SER A 98 -15.22 -11.03 2.26
N LYS A 99 -14.68 -10.61 1.10
CA LYS A 99 -13.31 -10.91 0.72
C LYS A 99 -12.33 -10.09 1.56
N TRP A 100 -12.64 -8.83 1.86
CA TRP A 100 -11.84 -7.97 2.76
C TRP A 100 -11.67 -8.63 4.12
N LYS A 101 -12.80 -9.01 4.72
CA LYS A 101 -12.85 -9.73 5.98
C LYS A 101 -12.07 -11.05 5.93
N SER A 102 -12.18 -11.80 4.83
CA SER A 102 -11.44 -13.06 4.68
C SER A 102 -9.93 -12.82 4.69
N VAL A 103 -9.43 -11.86 3.92
CA VAL A 103 -7.99 -11.55 3.83
C VAL A 103 -7.46 -11.01 5.17
N LEU A 104 -8.19 -10.10 5.81
CA LEU A 104 -7.82 -9.59 7.13
C LEU A 104 -7.79 -10.70 8.18
N ASN A 105 -8.72 -11.65 8.16
CA ASN A 105 -8.68 -12.81 9.06
C ASN A 105 -7.44 -13.68 8.83
N GLU A 106 -7.00 -13.87 7.58
CA GLU A 106 -5.78 -14.62 7.27
C GLU A 106 -4.54 -13.92 7.86
N TYR A 107 -4.40 -12.61 7.64
CA TYR A 107 -3.25 -11.84 8.14
C TYR A 107 -3.28 -11.63 9.65
N LEU A 108 -4.36 -11.03 10.16
CA LEU A 108 -4.41 -10.48 11.52
C LEU A 108 -4.60 -11.56 12.58
N LEU A 109 -5.48 -12.54 12.33
CA LEU A 109 -5.95 -13.44 13.38
C LEU A 109 -5.19 -14.78 13.40
N LYS A 110 -4.86 -15.36 12.24
CA LYS A 110 -4.25 -16.70 12.23
C LYS A 110 -2.85 -16.74 12.81
N ASN A 111 -2.14 -15.62 12.77
CA ASN A 111 -0.77 -15.51 13.25
C ASN A 111 -0.57 -14.38 14.28
N ASN A 112 -1.68 -13.88 14.85
CA ASN A 112 -1.67 -12.79 15.84
C ASN A 112 -0.94 -11.52 15.36
N LEU A 113 -0.91 -11.26 14.05
CA LEU A 113 -0.32 -10.05 13.50
C LEU A 113 -1.07 -8.79 13.98
N ILE A 114 -2.35 -8.95 14.38
CA ILE A 114 -3.15 -7.90 15.00
C ILE A 114 -2.48 -7.20 16.20
N ASN A 115 -1.58 -7.89 16.91
CA ASN A 115 -0.86 -7.31 18.05
C ASN A 115 0.29 -6.38 17.64
N TYR A 116 0.61 -6.32 16.35
CA TYR A 116 1.74 -5.57 15.79
C TYR A 116 1.29 -4.47 14.84
N VAL A 117 0.02 -4.46 14.42
CA VAL A 117 -0.54 -3.52 13.45
C VAL A 117 -1.41 -2.51 14.18
N ASP A 118 -1.23 -1.22 13.87
CA ASP A 118 -2.02 -0.14 14.45
C ASP A 118 -3.14 0.32 13.50
N GLU A 119 -2.89 0.24 12.18
CA GLU A 119 -3.74 0.81 11.14
C GLU A 119 -3.79 -0.09 9.89
N ILE A 120 -4.93 -0.14 9.22
CA ILE A 120 -5.09 -0.74 7.89
C ILE A 120 -5.09 0.36 6.83
N GLY A 121 -4.11 0.32 5.94
CA GLY A 121 -4.09 1.12 4.72
C GLY A 121 -4.99 0.49 3.65
N ILE A 122 -5.72 1.33 2.92
CA ILE A 122 -6.67 0.90 1.90
C ILE A 122 -6.33 1.59 0.57
N THR A 123 -6.10 0.82 -0.48
CA THR A 123 -6.21 1.34 -1.86
C THR A 123 -7.69 1.44 -2.23
N SER A 124 -8.13 2.62 -2.67
CA SER A 124 -9.50 2.85 -3.11
C SER A 124 -9.57 3.81 -4.30
N TYR A 125 -9.89 3.29 -5.48
CA TYR A 125 -10.07 4.10 -6.70
C TYR A 125 -11.54 4.11 -7.11
N LEU A 126 -12.23 5.22 -6.87
CA LEU A 126 -13.69 5.31 -7.04
C LEU A 126 -14.20 5.02 -8.47
N GLU A 127 -13.38 5.22 -9.50
CA GLU A 127 -13.77 4.92 -10.90
C GLU A 127 -13.85 3.41 -11.17
N TRP A 128 -13.09 2.60 -10.43
CA TRP A 128 -13.04 1.14 -10.60
C TRP A 128 -13.74 0.40 -9.45
N TRP A 129 -14.27 1.14 -8.48
CA TRP A 129 -14.84 0.61 -7.23
C TRP A 129 -16.27 1.09 -7.02
N GLN A 130 -17.00 0.40 -6.13
CA GLN A 130 -18.42 0.64 -5.83
C GLN A 130 -18.70 1.96 -5.07
N GLY A 131 -17.92 3.02 -5.31
CA GLY A 131 -18.12 4.35 -4.72
C GLY A 131 -17.69 4.49 -3.25
N SER A 132 -17.95 5.67 -2.68
CA SER A 132 -17.56 6.05 -1.32
C SER A 132 -18.35 5.31 -0.23
N GLU A 133 -19.56 4.81 -0.53
CA GLU A 133 -20.34 3.97 0.37
C GLU A 133 -19.60 2.66 0.69
N HIS A 134 -18.97 2.04 -0.31
CA HIS A 134 -18.19 0.83 -0.09
C HIS A 134 -16.97 1.08 0.82
N LEU A 135 -16.31 2.23 0.65
CA LEU A 135 -15.21 2.65 1.53
C LEU A 135 -15.70 2.83 2.97
N PHE A 136 -16.87 3.45 3.17
CA PHE A 136 -17.49 3.58 4.49
C PHE A 136 -17.70 2.21 5.14
N ASP A 137 -18.24 1.24 4.40
CA ASP A 137 -18.49 -0.12 4.90
C ASP A 137 -17.20 -0.85 5.29
N ILE A 138 -16.14 -0.73 4.47
CA ILE A 138 -14.84 -1.33 4.75
C ILE A 138 -14.25 -0.75 6.03
N ILE A 139 -14.17 0.57 6.15
CA ILE A 139 -13.58 1.23 7.33
C ILE A 139 -14.40 0.91 8.59
N THR A 140 -15.73 0.93 8.49
CA THR A 140 -16.63 0.57 9.60
C THR A 140 -16.41 -0.88 10.03
N MET A 141 -16.30 -1.80 9.07
CA MET A 141 -16.04 -3.21 9.34
C MET A 141 -14.68 -3.41 10.01
N ILE A 142 -13.62 -2.75 9.51
CA ILE A 142 -12.28 -2.85 10.11
C ILE A 142 -12.31 -2.39 11.56
N LYS A 143 -12.92 -1.23 11.81
CA LYS A 143 -13.01 -0.68 13.16
C LYS A 143 -13.81 -1.55 14.10
N LYS A 144 -14.97 -2.05 13.65
CA LYS A 144 -15.90 -2.83 14.48
C LYS A 144 -15.38 -4.23 14.79
N GLU A 145 -14.76 -4.89 13.82
CA GLU A 145 -14.38 -6.30 13.95
C GLU A 145 -12.95 -6.49 14.47
N TYR A 146 -12.02 -5.59 14.15
CA TYR A 146 -10.61 -5.71 14.55
C TYR A 146 -10.15 -4.62 15.52
N GLY A 147 -10.96 -3.56 15.74
CA GLY A 147 -10.59 -2.44 16.62
C GLY A 147 -9.56 -1.46 16.02
N LEU A 148 -9.03 -1.78 14.84
CA LEU A 148 -7.97 -1.03 14.16
C LEU A 148 -8.49 0.24 13.52
N ASN A 149 -7.60 1.24 13.36
CA ASN A 149 -7.89 2.42 12.56
C ASN A 149 -7.65 2.11 11.08
N SER A 150 -8.06 3.04 10.20
CA SER A 150 -7.84 2.90 8.76
C SER A 150 -7.58 4.24 8.11
N SER A 151 -6.80 4.23 7.03
CA SER A 151 -6.63 5.36 6.12
C SER A 151 -6.69 4.88 4.67
N VAL A 152 -7.00 5.80 3.76
CA VAL A 152 -6.88 5.53 2.32
C VAL A 152 -5.43 5.83 1.94
N SER A 153 -4.61 4.78 1.83
CA SER A 153 -3.19 4.87 1.51
C SER A 153 -2.94 5.25 0.06
N GLU A 154 -3.84 4.84 -0.83
CA GLU A 154 -3.75 5.17 -2.25
C GLU A 154 -5.14 5.45 -2.84
N THR A 155 -5.26 6.60 -3.49
CA THR A 155 -6.38 6.93 -4.37
C THR A 155 -5.93 7.95 -5.40
N SER A 156 -6.54 7.91 -6.58
CA SER A 156 -6.40 8.93 -7.60
C SER A 156 -7.67 8.96 -8.45
N ASN A 157 -7.76 9.97 -9.29
CA ASN A 157 -8.85 10.13 -10.23
C ASN A 157 -8.35 10.88 -11.45
N MET A 158 -8.91 10.61 -12.63
CA MET A 158 -8.52 11.34 -13.83
C MET A 158 -9.06 12.77 -13.83
N PHE A 159 -8.24 13.71 -14.30
CA PHE A 159 -8.73 15.07 -14.59
C PHE A 159 -9.15 15.24 -16.06
N THR A 160 -8.84 14.27 -16.93
CA THR A 160 -9.13 14.31 -18.37
C THR A 160 -9.12 12.91 -18.96
N MET A 161 -9.87 12.71 -20.06
CA MET A 161 -9.83 11.49 -20.90
C MET A 161 -8.87 11.62 -22.10
N ASN A 162 -8.16 12.74 -22.21
CA ASN A 162 -7.22 12.95 -23.31
C ASN A 162 -5.95 12.16 -23.04
N GLU A 163 -5.68 11.16 -23.87
CA GLU A 163 -4.42 10.42 -23.85
C GLU A 163 -3.30 11.26 -24.50
N THR A 164 -2.16 11.34 -23.82
CA THR A 164 -0.93 11.97 -24.27
C THR A 164 0.07 10.99 -24.91
N ASN A 165 -0.19 9.68 -24.81
CA ASN A 165 0.71 8.57 -25.07
C ASN A 165 2.00 8.58 -24.22
N LEU A 166 2.01 9.31 -23.10
CA LEU A 166 3.09 9.30 -22.10
C LEU A 166 2.77 8.30 -20.98
N SER A 167 3.76 7.97 -20.15
CA SER A 167 3.45 7.22 -18.94
C SER A 167 2.74 8.14 -17.94
N GLY A 168 1.72 7.60 -17.26
CA GLY A 168 0.77 8.38 -16.47
C GLY A 168 -0.60 8.52 -17.16
N ASP A 169 -0.69 8.26 -18.47
CA ASP A 169 -1.97 7.94 -19.07
C ASP A 169 -2.44 6.58 -18.56
N LEU A 170 -3.72 6.51 -18.17
CA LEU A 170 -4.38 5.24 -17.96
C LEU A 170 -4.84 4.74 -19.33
N GLU A 171 -4.24 3.66 -19.81
CA GLU A 171 -4.47 3.16 -21.17
C GLU A 171 -5.90 2.62 -21.32
N ASN A 172 -6.47 2.68 -22.53
CA ASN A 172 -7.79 2.13 -22.88
C ASN A 172 -8.06 0.68 -22.39
N SER A 173 -7.05 -0.15 -22.12
CA SER A 173 -7.22 -1.50 -21.54
C SER A 173 -7.67 -1.49 -20.08
N GLN A 174 -7.51 -0.36 -19.39
CA GLN A 174 -7.90 -0.13 -18.01
C GLN A 174 -9.23 0.63 -17.90
N HIS A 175 -9.83 0.99 -19.04
CA HIS A 175 -10.90 1.98 -19.13
C HIS A 175 -11.94 1.62 -20.20
N GLU A 176 -13.11 1.13 -19.79
CA GLU A 176 -14.28 1.13 -20.68
C GLU A 176 -14.97 2.49 -20.61
N LYS A 177 -15.07 3.20 -21.74
CA LYS A 177 -15.65 4.55 -21.87
C LYS A 177 -17.08 4.71 -21.29
N ASN A 178 -17.76 3.60 -21.01
CA ASN A 178 -19.11 3.55 -20.45
C ASN A 178 -19.17 3.23 -18.94
N GLU A 179 -18.04 3.02 -18.27
CA GLU A 179 -17.99 2.68 -16.85
C GLU A 179 -17.86 3.90 -15.92
N TYR A 180 -17.56 5.09 -16.46
CA TYR A 180 -17.49 6.30 -15.64
C TYR A 180 -18.87 6.85 -15.33
N SER A 181 -19.11 7.10 -14.05
CA SER A 181 -20.30 7.82 -13.58
C SER A 181 -20.30 9.30 -13.99
N GLU A 182 -19.13 9.89 -14.20
CA GLU A 182 -18.96 11.31 -14.55
C GLU A 182 -17.84 11.53 -15.58
N VAL A 183 -17.90 12.63 -16.34
CA VAL A 183 -16.84 13.01 -17.30
C VAL A 183 -15.62 13.50 -16.51
N PRO A 184 -14.42 12.93 -16.71
CA PRO A 184 -13.22 13.40 -16.03
C PRO A 184 -12.90 14.87 -16.29
N VAL A 185 -13.06 15.67 -15.25
CA VAL A 185 -12.71 17.08 -15.14
C VAL A 185 -12.29 17.39 -13.71
N SER A 186 -11.56 18.48 -13.48
CA SER A 186 -11.10 18.86 -12.13
C SER A 186 -12.24 18.99 -11.10
N ALA A 187 -13.44 19.40 -11.54
CA ALA A 187 -14.60 19.48 -10.66
C ALA A 187 -15.03 18.09 -10.13
N THR A 188 -14.97 17.07 -10.98
CA THR A 188 -15.29 15.68 -10.61
C THR A 188 -14.26 15.12 -9.63
N GLN A 189 -12.96 15.39 -9.83
CA GLN A 189 -11.93 15.01 -8.85
C GLN A 189 -12.19 15.59 -7.46
N ILE A 190 -12.62 16.87 -7.39
CA ILE A 190 -12.96 17.53 -6.12
C ILE A 190 -14.19 16.87 -5.47
N THR A 191 -15.24 16.60 -6.23
CA THR A 191 -16.44 15.92 -5.71
C THR A 191 -16.09 14.53 -5.17
N MET A 192 -15.24 13.80 -5.89
CA MET A 192 -14.83 12.43 -5.55
C MET A 192 -13.95 12.40 -4.31
N ILE A 193 -12.92 13.25 -4.21
CA ILE A 193 -12.09 13.28 -3.00
C ILE A 193 -12.92 13.70 -1.77
N ASN A 194 -13.83 14.68 -1.93
CA ASN A 194 -14.70 15.12 -0.84
C ASN A 194 -15.64 14.00 -0.37
N SER A 195 -16.21 13.22 -1.28
CA SER A 195 -17.09 12.11 -0.90
C SER A 195 -16.33 10.98 -0.18
N MET A 196 -15.08 10.71 -0.57
CA MET A 196 -14.21 9.77 0.14
C MET A 196 -13.84 10.30 1.53
N MET A 197 -13.44 11.57 1.63
CA MET A 197 -13.10 12.21 2.91
C MET A 197 -14.29 12.17 3.87
N GLU A 198 -15.50 12.46 3.37
CA GLU A 198 -16.74 12.38 4.14
C GLU A 198 -17.04 10.93 4.57
N ALA A 199 -16.96 9.96 3.66
CA ALA A 199 -17.18 8.55 3.97
C ALA A 199 -16.20 8.03 5.02
N ALA A 200 -14.90 8.27 4.83
CA ALA A 200 -13.87 7.86 5.77
C ALA A 200 -14.06 8.51 7.15
N SER A 201 -14.29 9.82 7.18
CA SER A 201 -14.51 10.56 8.43
C SER A 201 -15.76 10.11 9.17
N LYS A 202 -16.85 9.75 8.47
CA LYS A 202 -18.07 9.23 9.08
C LYS A 202 -17.90 7.81 9.60
N ALA A 203 -17.18 6.95 8.87
CA ALA A 203 -16.97 5.55 9.24
C ALA A 203 -16.11 5.40 10.50
N SER A 204 -15.07 6.22 10.63
CA SER A 204 -14.18 6.20 11.80
C SER A 204 -13.66 7.61 12.09
N PRO A 205 -14.38 8.42 12.89
CA PRO A 205 -13.99 9.79 13.20
C PRO A 205 -12.80 9.79 14.16
N ASN A 206 -11.58 9.84 13.62
CA ASN A 206 -10.35 9.93 14.39
C ASN A 206 -9.29 10.74 13.62
N TYR A 207 -8.28 11.28 14.31
CA TYR A 207 -7.24 12.11 13.69
C TYR A 207 -6.27 11.34 12.78
N GLN A 208 -6.32 10.00 12.84
CA GLN A 208 -5.53 9.11 12.01
C GLN A 208 -6.24 8.78 10.68
N THR A 209 -7.57 8.92 10.61
CA THR A 209 -8.34 8.75 9.39
C THR A 209 -7.97 9.87 8.40
N GLY A 210 -7.45 9.46 7.25
CA GLY A 210 -6.96 10.38 6.23
C GLY A 210 -6.90 9.72 4.86
N ILE A 211 -6.57 10.52 3.87
CA ILE A 211 -6.47 10.12 2.47
C ILE A 211 -5.14 10.62 1.91
N TYR A 212 -4.43 9.74 1.21
CA TYR A 212 -3.25 10.08 0.43
C TYR A 212 -3.61 10.01 -1.06
N TRP A 213 -3.49 11.14 -1.75
CA TRP A 213 -3.64 11.19 -3.20
C TRP A 213 -2.36 10.68 -3.83
N TRP A 214 -2.47 9.59 -4.59
CA TRP A 214 -1.34 8.92 -5.21
C TRP A 214 -0.89 9.70 -6.44
N GLU A 215 0.39 10.09 -6.44
CA GLU A 215 1.09 10.71 -7.57
C GLU A 215 0.36 11.90 -8.25
N PRO A 216 -0.08 12.94 -7.50
CA PRO A 216 -0.82 14.09 -8.06
C PRO A 216 0.01 14.93 -9.04
N ALA A 217 1.33 14.77 -9.03
CA ALA A 217 2.29 15.58 -9.77
C ALA A 217 3.25 14.75 -10.62
N TRP A 218 2.90 13.50 -10.94
CA TRP A 218 3.70 12.67 -11.83
C TRP A 218 3.51 13.09 -13.30
N LEU A 219 4.00 14.28 -13.60
CA LEU A 219 3.99 14.86 -14.94
C LEU A 219 5.27 14.45 -15.67
N LEU A 220 5.14 13.54 -16.63
CA LEU A 220 6.26 13.17 -17.48
C LEU A 220 6.40 14.16 -18.63
N THR A 221 7.64 14.57 -18.88
CA THR A 221 7.96 15.52 -19.95
C THR A 221 8.39 14.82 -21.24
N ASN A 222 8.79 13.54 -21.19
CA ASN A 222 9.21 12.76 -22.37
C ASN A 222 8.97 11.25 -22.18
N GLY A 223 8.25 10.62 -23.11
CA GLY A 223 8.13 9.17 -23.26
C GLY A 223 7.23 8.44 -22.25
N LYS A 224 7.13 7.12 -22.44
CA LYS A 224 6.49 6.19 -21.51
C LYS A 224 7.53 5.68 -20.49
N ILE A 225 7.71 6.38 -19.38
CA ILE A 225 8.50 5.91 -18.23
C ILE A 225 7.56 5.29 -17.19
N SER A 226 7.43 3.97 -17.15
CA SER A 226 6.89 3.25 -15.99
C SER A 226 8.03 2.83 -15.07
N TRP A 227 7.77 2.68 -13.76
CA TRP A 227 8.75 2.14 -12.80
C TRP A 227 9.27 0.74 -13.18
N THR A 228 8.50 -0.02 -13.98
CA THR A 228 8.86 -1.35 -14.48
C THR A 228 9.65 -1.34 -15.79
N THR A 229 9.69 -0.22 -16.52
CA THR A 229 10.49 -0.13 -17.76
C THR A 229 11.98 -0.13 -17.46
N LYS A 230 12.81 -0.44 -18.46
CA LYS A 230 14.27 -0.36 -18.31
C LYS A 230 14.71 1.07 -17.93
N GLU A 231 14.06 2.07 -18.51
CA GLU A 231 14.27 3.47 -18.22
C GLU A 231 13.85 3.82 -16.78
N GLY A 232 12.72 3.27 -16.29
CA GLY A 232 12.30 3.38 -14.90
C GLY A 232 13.26 2.71 -13.91
N ILE A 233 13.75 1.51 -14.21
CA ILE A 233 14.76 0.80 -13.41
C ILE A 233 16.06 1.60 -13.36
N VAL A 234 16.49 2.19 -14.48
CA VAL A 234 17.67 3.06 -14.53
C VAL A 234 17.42 4.34 -13.73
N TYR A 235 16.22 4.91 -13.74
CA TYR A 235 15.88 6.04 -12.89
C TYR A 235 15.97 5.68 -11.39
N CYS A 236 15.35 4.57 -10.97
CA CYS A 236 15.34 4.11 -9.58
C CYS A 236 16.73 3.69 -9.06
N GLU A 237 17.57 3.13 -9.93
CA GLU A 237 18.90 2.60 -9.58
C GLU A 237 20.00 3.31 -10.39
N SER A 238 19.94 4.63 -10.52
CA SER A 238 20.77 5.44 -11.43
C SER A 238 22.28 5.15 -11.38
N ASN A 239 22.79 4.74 -10.22
CA ASN A 239 24.21 4.51 -10.00
C ASN A 239 24.59 3.04 -9.73
N ASN A 240 23.66 2.08 -9.82
CA ASN A 240 23.93 0.68 -9.49
C ASN A 240 23.51 -0.29 -10.61
N GLN A 241 24.42 -0.49 -11.58
CA GLN A 241 24.21 -1.40 -12.71
C GLN A 241 23.98 -2.86 -12.31
N GLN A 242 24.42 -3.27 -11.12
CA GLN A 242 24.20 -4.63 -10.64
C GLN A 242 22.77 -4.80 -10.12
N ASN A 243 22.24 -3.82 -9.39
CA ASN A 243 20.84 -3.79 -8.98
C ASN A 243 19.90 -3.70 -10.19
N GLN A 244 20.23 -2.86 -11.18
CA GLN A 244 19.45 -2.75 -12.42
C GLN A 244 19.25 -4.10 -13.14
N LYS A 245 20.26 -5.00 -13.09
CA LYS A 245 20.21 -6.33 -13.71
C LYS A 245 19.40 -7.36 -12.91
N LEU A 246 19.19 -7.10 -11.62
CA LEU A 246 18.49 -8.00 -10.70
C LEU A 246 16.98 -7.70 -10.61
N PHE A 247 16.54 -6.54 -11.09
CA PHE A 247 15.12 -6.24 -11.25
C PHE A 247 14.49 -7.23 -12.25
N MET A 248 13.70 -8.16 -11.72
CA MET A 248 12.75 -8.90 -12.53
C MET A 248 11.62 -7.94 -12.88
N THR A 249 11.47 -7.59 -14.15
CA THR A 249 10.27 -6.88 -14.62
C THR A 249 9.09 -7.81 -14.39
N GLY A 250 8.31 -7.56 -13.33
CA GLY A 250 7.01 -8.19 -13.15
C GLY A 250 6.16 -7.86 -14.37
N ASN A 251 5.60 -8.90 -15.00
CA ASN A 251 4.70 -8.74 -16.14
C ASN A 251 3.58 -7.75 -15.76
N THR A 252 3.57 -6.60 -16.43
CA THR A 252 2.32 -5.98 -16.85
C THR A 252 1.77 -6.78 -18.02
#